data_AF-A0A6G7BZH1-F1
#
_entry.id   AF-A0A6G7BZH1-F1
#
_cell.length_a   1.000
_cell.length_b   1.000
_cell.length_c   1.000
_cell.angle_alpha   90.00
_cell.angle_beta   90.00
_cell.angle_gamma   90.00
#
_symmetry.space_group_name_H-M   'P 1'
#
loop_
_entity.id
_entity.type
_entity.pdbx_description
1 polymer ?
#
loop_
_entity_poly.entity_id
_entity_poly.type
_entity_poly.pdbx_seq_one_letter_code
_entity_poly.pdbx_strand_id
1 'polypeptide(L)'
;MKRLLLAALIGTAALVSFSSCKKEYVTNYLPGVSYVTPVPSNGWVRNNNNPSNFSHELKFDELDAQYFDYGHVGVAITFNYDPNKGHATSYTNIPAEYIGNYSYTFDYEVGYVIINAAYVGAPVNGTPPPPPNMYAKVTLTDADNGGN
;
A
#
# COMPACT_ATOMS: atom_id res chain seq x y z
N MET A 1 -44.52 50.39 -2.72
CA MET A 1 -43.80 49.47 -1.80
C MET A 1 -44.30 48.01 -1.83
N LYS A 2 -45.17 47.59 -2.75
CA LYS A 2 -45.63 46.17 -2.86
C LYS A 2 -44.81 45.29 -3.83
N ARG A 3 -43.93 45.89 -4.64
CA ARG A 3 -43.17 45.18 -5.70
C ARG A 3 -41.80 44.64 -5.25
N LEU A 4 -41.25 45.16 -4.15
CA LEU A 4 -39.96 44.71 -3.60
C LEU A 4 -40.08 43.46 -2.73
N LEU A 5 -41.24 43.21 -2.14
CA LEU A 5 -41.49 42.03 -1.30
C LEU A 5 -41.60 40.72 -2.11
N LEU A 6 -42.07 40.78 -3.35
CA LEU A 6 -42.15 39.60 -4.21
C LEU A 6 -40.77 39.14 -4.73
N ALA A 7 -39.84 40.07 -4.97
CA ALA A 7 -38.51 39.73 -5.46
C ALA A 7 -37.66 39.01 -4.39
N ALA A 8 -37.84 39.35 -3.11
CA ALA A 8 -37.17 38.67 -1.99
C ALA A 8 -37.72 37.25 -1.73
N LEU A 9 -38.99 36.99 -2.06
CA LEU A 9 -39.60 35.67 -1.86
C LEU A 9 -39.20 34.65 -2.94
N ILE A 10 -38.95 35.11 -4.17
CA ILE A 10 -38.52 34.25 -5.28
C ILE A 10 -37.00 33.97 -5.21
N GLY A 11 -36.21 34.95 -4.75
CA GLY A 11 -34.76 34.78 -4.59
C GLY A 11 -34.36 33.80 -3.49
N THR A 12 -35.17 33.66 -2.44
CA THR A 12 -34.87 32.78 -1.30
C THR A 12 -35.30 31.33 -1.56
N ALA A 13 -36.37 31.10 -2.33
CA ALA A 13 -36.82 29.74 -2.67
C ALA A 13 -35.87 29.01 -3.63
N ALA A 14 -35.17 29.73 -4.51
CA ALA A 14 -34.24 29.14 -5.48
C ALA A 14 -32.86 28.76 -4.87
N LEU A 15 -32.53 29.25 -3.68
CA LEU A 15 -31.24 28.98 -3.01
C LEU A 15 -31.28 27.73 -2.11
N VAL A 16 -32.47 27.23 -1.77
CA VAL A 16 -32.62 26.01 -0.93
C VAL A 16 -32.67 24.72 -1.76
N SER A 17 -32.77 24.82 -3.08
CA SER A 17 -32.86 23.66 -3.99
C SER A 17 -31.53 23.16 -4.56
N PHE A 18 -30.42 23.90 -4.38
CA PHE A 18 -29.10 23.50 -4.90
C PHE A 18 -28.10 23.02 -3.84
N SER A 19 -28.51 22.94 -2.57
CA SER A 19 -27.70 22.33 -1.50
C SER A 19 -27.96 20.83 -1.34
N SER A 20 -28.69 20.20 -2.28
CA SER A 20 -28.77 18.74 -2.36
C SER A 20 -27.60 18.16 -3.14
N CYS A 21 -26.37 18.43 -2.67
CA CYS A 21 -25.38 17.36 -2.66
C CYS A 21 -25.97 16.30 -1.71
N LYS A 22 -26.89 15.46 -2.21
CA LYS A 22 -27.12 14.19 -1.52
C LYS A 22 -25.74 13.55 -1.51
N LYS A 23 -25.15 13.46 -0.33
CA LYS A 23 -24.01 12.58 -0.10
C LYS A 23 -24.55 11.21 -0.46
N GLU A 24 -24.30 10.78 -1.70
CA GLU A 24 -24.46 9.39 -2.06
C GLU A 24 -23.43 8.67 -1.19
N TYR A 25 -23.94 8.00 -0.16
CA TYR A 25 -23.18 6.98 0.51
C TYR A 25 -23.01 5.90 -0.54
N VAL A 26 -21.82 5.85 -1.14
CA VAL A 26 -21.40 4.69 -1.91
C VAL A 26 -21.49 3.52 -0.93
N THR A 27 -22.54 2.71 -1.05
CA THR A 27 -22.75 1.54 -0.20
C THR A 27 -21.71 0.45 -0.48
N ASN A 28 -21.01 0.55 -1.62
CA ASN A 28 -19.86 -0.28 -1.96
C ASN A 28 -18.57 0.38 -1.45
N TYR A 29 -18.40 0.41 -0.13
CA TYR A 29 -17.17 0.83 0.53
C TYR A 29 -16.25 -0.39 0.56
N LEU A 30 -15.24 -0.41 -0.32
CA LEU A 30 -14.16 -1.40 -0.33
C LEU A 30 -12.94 -0.77 0.35
N PRO A 31 -12.86 -0.75 1.69
CA PRO A 31 -11.75 -0.10 2.38
C PRO A 31 -10.45 -0.85 2.11
N GLY A 32 -9.46 -0.13 1.59
CA GLY A 32 -8.09 -0.56 1.71
C GLY A 32 -7.65 -0.52 3.17
N VAL A 33 -7.17 -1.64 3.71
CA VAL A 33 -6.55 -1.70 5.04
C VAL A 33 -5.04 -1.77 4.87
N SER A 34 -4.32 -0.84 5.49
CA SER A 34 -2.86 -0.79 5.44
C SER A 34 -2.23 -1.18 6.77
N TYR A 35 -1.22 -2.04 6.69
CA TYR A 35 -0.42 -2.51 7.81
C TYR A 35 1.02 -2.10 7.59
N VAL A 36 1.72 -1.70 8.65
CA VAL A 36 3.14 -1.38 8.60
C VAL A 36 3.89 -2.37 9.48
N THR A 37 4.78 -3.15 8.88
CA THR A 37 5.51 -4.22 9.56
C THR A 37 7.03 -4.04 9.40
N PRO A 38 7.84 -4.29 10.45
CA PRO A 38 9.28 -4.25 10.34
C PRO A 38 9.80 -5.43 9.49
N VAL A 39 10.81 -5.16 8.68
CA VAL A 39 11.56 -6.14 7.89
C VAL A 39 13.02 -6.04 8.30
N PRO A 40 13.47 -6.81 9.31
CA PRO A 40 14.81 -6.71 9.83
C PRO A 40 15.83 -7.35 8.88
N SER A 41 17.04 -6.80 8.83
CA SER A 41 18.12 -7.24 7.95
C SER A 41 18.56 -8.68 8.19
N ASN A 42 18.43 -9.17 9.42
CA ASN A 42 18.75 -10.56 9.78
C ASN A 42 17.62 -11.56 9.46
N GLY A 43 16.45 -11.09 9.04
CA GLY A 43 15.32 -11.95 8.63
C GLY A 43 15.39 -12.41 7.17
N TRP A 44 16.32 -11.86 6.38
CA TRP A 44 16.48 -12.24 4.97
C TRP A 44 17.10 -13.62 4.81
N VAL A 45 16.44 -14.45 4.02
CA VAL A 45 16.93 -15.75 3.59
C VAL A 45 17.65 -15.59 2.26
N ARG A 46 18.93 -15.95 2.21
CA ARG A 46 19.72 -15.93 0.97
C ARG A 46 19.40 -17.15 0.12
N ASN A 47 19.25 -16.96 -1.18
CA ASN A 47 19.13 -18.07 -2.12
C ASN A 47 20.48 -18.78 -2.29
N ASN A 48 20.51 -20.08 -2.02
CA ASN A 48 21.73 -20.90 -2.11
C ASN A 48 22.25 -21.07 -3.55
N ASN A 49 21.35 -21.05 -4.54
CA ASN A 49 21.70 -21.22 -5.96
C ASN A 49 22.09 -19.89 -6.62
N ASN A 50 21.60 -18.77 -6.08
CA ASN A 50 21.99 -17.43 -6.52
C ASN A 50 22.18 -16.52 -5.30
N PRO A 51 23.41 -16.44 -4.74
CA PRO A 51 23.70 -15.66 -3.53
C PRO A 51 23.40 -14.16 -3.61
N SER A 52 23.14 -13.62 -4.79
CA SER A 52 22.69 -12.23 -4.97
C SER A 52 21.21 -12.02 -4.68
N ASN A 53 20.43 -13.09 -4.55
CA ASN A 53 19.00 -13.02 -4.32
C ASN A 53 18.66 -13.37 -2.87
N PHE A 54 17.69 -12.64 -2.33
CA PHE A 54 17.18 -12.77 -0.97
C PHE A 54 15.67 -12.78 -0.98
N SER A 55 15.07 -13.50 -0.03
CA SER A 55 13.65 -13.46 0.26
C SER A 55 13.40 -13.18 1.74
N HIS A 56 12.31 -12.51 2.05
CA HIS A 56 11.83 -12.30 3.41
C HIS A 56 10.32 -12.53 3.44
N GLU A 57 9.89 -13.49 4.23
CA GLU A 57 8.48 -13.83 4.40
C GLU A 57 7.87 -12.99 5.52
N LEU A 58 6.67 -12.49 5.28
CA LEU A 58 5.86 -11.74 6.24
C LEU A 58 4.53 -12.46 6.39
N LYS A 59 4.27 -12.97 7.59
CA LYS A 59 2.98 -13.57 7.92
C LYS A 59 1.91 -12.48 8.01
N PHE A 60 0.83 -12.67 7.26
CA PHE A 60 -0.34 -11.80 7.16
C PHE A 60 -1.59 -12.68 7.19
N ASP A 61 -2.03 -13.05 8.39
CA ASP A 61 -3.21 -13.92 8.56
C ASP A 61 -4.51 -13.26 8.03
N GLU A 62 -4.49 -11.93 7.86
CA GLU A 62 -5.56 -11.14 7.25
C GLU A 62 -5.62 -11.26 5.73
N LEU A 63 -4.56 -11.73 5.07
CA LEU A 63 -4.55 -11.99 3.63
C LEU A 63 -5.27 -13.31 3.35
N ASP A 64 -6.59 -13.25 3.23
CA ASP A 64 -7.45 -14.40 2.98
C ASP A 64 -7.66 -14.67 1.47
N ALA A 65 -8.53 -15.64 1.17
CA ALA A 65 -8.88 -16.00 -0.20
C ALA A 65 -9.61 -14.86 -0.96
N GLN A 66 -10.35 -13.99 -0.28
CA GLN A 66 -11.05 -12.88 -0.94
C GLN A 66 -10.04 -11.86 -1.48
N TYR A 67 -9.04 -11.50 -0.67
CA TYR A 67 -7.95 -10.63 -1.12
C TYR A 67 -7.08 -11.28 -2.19
N PHE A 68 -6.84 -12.58 -2.08
CA PHE A 68 -5.99 -13.32 -3.01
C PHE A 68 -6.65 -13.51 -4.39
N ASP A 69 -7.91 -13.93 -4.43
CA ASP A 69 -8.59 -14.29 -5.69
C ASP A 69 -9.13 -13.07 -6.44
N TYR A 70 -9.59 -12.04 -5.71
CA TYR A 70 -10.32 -10.92 -6.30
C TYR A 70 -9.76 -9.56 -5.91
N GLY A 71 -9.12 -9.45 -4.75
CA GLY A 71 -8.61 -8.20 -4.21
C GLY A 71 -7.33 -7.69 -4.86
N HIS A 72 -6.75 -6.68 -4.21
CA HIS A 72 -5.45 -6.13 -4.54
C HIS A 72 -4.54 -6.10 -3.31
N VAL A 73 -3.35 -6.68 -3.47
CA VAL A 73 -2.25 -6.59 -2.52
C VAL A 73 -1.22 -5.60 -3.04
N GLY A 74 -1.05 -4.49 -2.34
CA GLY A 74 -0.04 -3.48 -2.63
C GLY A 74 1.05 -3.45 -1.57
N VAL A 75 2.31 -3.51 -1.98
CA VAL A 75 3.45 -3.44 -1.06
C VAL A 75 4.31 -2.23 -1.37
N ALA A 76 4.66 -1.47 -0.32
CA ALA A 76 5.60 -0.37 -0.39
C ALA A 76 6.62 -0.49 0.73
N ILE A 77 7.86 -0.10 0.49
CA ILE A 77 8.94 -0.17 1.49
C ILE A 77 9.43 1.21 1.89
N THR A 78 10.05 1.29 3.07
CA THR A 78 10.70 2.51 3.56
C THR A 78 11.88 2.19 4.47
N PHE A 79 12.92 3.02 4.39
CA PHE A 79 14.10 2.99 5.27
C PHE A 79 14.08 4.14 6.29
N ASN A 80 13.02 4.97 6.31
CA ASN A 80 12.93 6.19 7.12
C ASN A 80 11.70 6.21 8.05
N TYR A 81 11.25 5.03 8.49
CA TYR A 81 10.19 4.92 9.49
C TYR A 81 10.68 5.37 10.87
N ASP A 82 9.90 6.23 11.54
CA ASP A 82 10.14 6.67 12.92
C ASP A 82 9.15 5.95 13.86
N PRO A 83 9.60 4.93 14.62
CA PRO A 83 8.74 4.19 15.53
C PRO A 83 8.10 5.06 16.63
N ASN A 84 8.76 6.15 17.02
CA ASN A 84 8.23 7.05 18.06
C ASN A 84 7.06 7.90 17.55
N LYS A 85 7.01 8.14 16.22
CA LYS A 85 5.94 8.91 15.59
C LYS A 85 4.92 8.05 14.84
N GLY A 86 5.14 6.74 14.76
CA GLY A 86 4.25 5.81 14.06
C GLY A 86 4.11 6.08 12.56
N HIS A 87 5.07 6.75 11.92
CA HIS A 87 5.01 7.02 10.48
C HIS A 87 6.41 7.15 9.86
N ALA A 88 6.46 6.97 8.54
CA ALA A 88 7.63 7.25 7.71
C ALA A 88 7.42 8.55 6.94
N THR A 89 8.51 9.19 6.53
CA THR A 89 8.43 10.41 5.70
C THR A 89 8.15 10.10 4.24
N SER A 90 8.51 8.90 3.77
CA SER A 90 8.18 8.42 2.43
C SER A 90 8.08 6.91 2.37
N TYR A 91 7.39 6.43 1.33
CA TYR A 91 7.34 5.02 0.93
C TYR A 91 7.63 4.92 -0.56
N THR A 92 8.25 3.82 -0.97
CA THR A 92 8.46 3.46 -2.38
C THR A 92 7.68 2.19 -2.67
N ASN A 93 6.74 2.25 -3.62
CA ASN A 93 6.01 1.06 -4.05
C ASN A 93 6.98 0.07 -4.71
N ILE A 94 6.77 -1.22 -4.47
CA ILE A 94 7.49 -2.30 -5.15
C ILE A 94 6.50 -3.05 -6.06
N PRO A 95 6.92 -3.54 -7.25
CA PRO A 95 8.29 -3.70 -7.71
C PRO A 95 9.00 -2.37 -8.04
N ALA A 96 10.29 -2.30 -7.73
CA ALA A 96 11.13 -1.14 -8.02
C ALA A 96 12.61 -1.52 -8.09
N GLU A 97 13.33 -0.87 -9.00
CA GLU A 97 14.74 -1.12 -9.25
C GLU A 97 15.63 -0.06 -8.63
N TYR A 98 16.90 -0.42 -8.35
CA TYR A 98 17.94 0.51 -7.90
C TYR A 98 17.58 1.28 -6.61
N ILE A 99 16.87 0.63 -5.68
CA ILE A 99 16.67 1.15 -4.34
C ILE A 99 17.92 0.85 -3.52
N GLY A 100 18.86 1.80 -3.53
CA GLY A 100 20.22 1.56 -3.03
C GLY A 100 20.93 0.58 -3.95
N ASN A 101 21.36 -0.57 -3.40
CA ASN A 101 22.03 -1.63 -4.16
C ASN A 101 21.11 -2.82 -4.49
N TYR A 102 19.78 -2.65 -4.40
CA TYR A 102 18.83 -3.73 -4.60
C TYR A 102 17.70 -3.35 -5.54
N SER A 103 17.22 -4.33 -6.29
CA SER A 103 15.91 -4.32 -6.94
C SER A 103 14.95 -5.19 -6.13
N TYR A 104 13.76 -4.68 -5.85
CA TYR A 104 12.76 -5.35 -5.03
C TYR A 104 11.55 -5.75 -5.86
N THR A 105 11.03 -6.92 -5.55
CA THR A 105 9.72 -7.42 -6.03
C THR A 105 8.99 -8.03 -4.84
N PHE A 106 7.72 -8.37 -5.02
CA PHE A 106 7.00 -9.15 -4.03
C PHE A 106 6.09 -10.16 -4.71
N ASP A 107 5.92 -11.27 -4.03
CA ASP A 107 4.90 -12.27 -4.30
C ASP A 107 3.97 -12.33 -3.08
N TYR A 108 2.79 -12.92 -3.24
CA TYR A 108 1.87 -13.13 -2.13
C TYR A 108 1.06 -14.40 -2.36
N GLU A 109 0.69 -15.02 -1.25
CA GLU A 109 -0.20 -16.19 -1.17
C GLU A 109 -1.08 -16.03 0.06
N VAL A 110 -2.14 -16.83 0.19
CA VAL A 110 -3.01 -16.77 1.37
C VAL A 110 -2.17 -16.90 2.65
N GLY A 111 -2.26 -15.91 3.53
CA GLY A 111 -1.53 -15.85 4.79
C GLY A 111 -0.14 -15.22 4.73
N TYR A 112 0.41 -14.90 3.54
CA TYR A 112 1.81 -14.49 3.41
C TYR A 112 2.07 -13.45 2.32
N VAL A 113 2.97 -12.51 2.62
CA VAL A 113 3.63 -11.63 1.64
C VAL A 113 5.12 -11.95 1.64
N ILE A 114 5.68 -12.17 0.47
CA ILE A 114 7.07 -12.55 0.27
C ILE A 114 7.77 -11.40 -0.43
N ILE A 115 8.67 -10.70 0.26
CA ILE A 115 9.48 -9.65 -0.36
C ILE A 115 10.75 -10.29 -0.90
N ASN A 116 11.02 -10.09 -2.18
CA ASN A 116 12.24 -10.54 -2.83
C ASN A 116 13.17 -9.35 -3.10
N ALA A 117 14.46 -9.54 -2.90
CA ALA A 117 15.48 -8.55 -3.22
C ALA A 117 16.61 -9.19 -4.03
N ALA A 118 16.96 -8.55 -5.15
CA ALA A 118 18.12 -8.91 -5.97
C ALA A 118 19.19 -7.82 -5.80
N TYR A 119 20.39 -8.21 -5.38
CA TYR A 119 21.52 -7.30 -5.29
C TYR A 119 22.02 -6.93 -6.69
N VAL A 120 21.99 -5.64 -7.01
CA VAL A 120 22.39 -5.06 -8.31
C VAL A 120 23.65 -4.19 -8.21
N GLY A 121 24.25 -4.10 -7.03
CA GLY A 121 25.50 -3.36 -6.80
C GLY A 121 26.77 -4.14 -7.14
N ALA A 122 27.93 -3.50 -6.93
CA ALA A 122 29.24 -4.16 -6.99
C ALA A 122 29.65 -4.66 -5.59
N PRO A 123 29.78 -5.98 -5.36
CA PRO A 123 30.11 -6.51 -4.03
C PRO A 123 31.53 -6.11 -3.60
N VAL A 124 31.67 -5.48 -2.43
CA VAL A 124 32.98 -5.05 -1.91
C VAL A 124 33.79 -6.24 -1.37
N ASN A 125 33.13 -7.25 -0.80
CA ASN A 125 33.77 -8.42 -0.18
C ASN A 125 33.41 -9.75 -0.89
N GLY A 126 33.07 -9.69 -2.18
CA GLY A 126 32.71 -10.85 -3.01
C GLY A 126 31.33 -11.45 -2.74
N THR A 127 30.78 -11.29 -1.52
CA THR A 127 29.41 -11.73 -1.18
C THR A 127 28.49 -10.53 -1.01
N PRO A 128 27.36 -10.45 -1.73
CA PRO A 128 26.33 -9.43 -1.52
C PRO A 128 25.84 -9.43 -0.07
N PRO A 129 25.79 -8.29 0.64
CA PRO A 129 25.14 -8.21 1.95
C PRO A 129 23.63 -8.48 1.81
N PRO A 130 22.91 -8.83 2.88
CA PRO A 130 21.45 -8.78 2.88
C PRO A 130 20.95 -7.32 2.86
N PRO A 131 19.71 -7.06 2.45
CA PRO A 131 19.11 -5.74 2.56
C PRO A 131 19.12 -5.21 4.00
N PRO A 132 19.26 -3.88 4.21
CA PRO A 132 19.26 -3.29 5.55
C PRO A 132 17.87 -3.34 6.19
N ASN A 133 17.79 -2.98 7.48
CA ASN A 133 16.52 -2.87 8.20
C ASN A 133 15.60 -1.88 7.47
N MET A 134 14.35 -2.30 7.26
CA MET A 134 13.34 -1.47 6.62
C MET A 134 11.96 -1.76 7.22
N TYR A 135 10.95 -1.04 6.75
CA TYR A 135 9.55 -1.33 7.02
C TYR A 135 8.82 -1.55 5.70
N ALA A 136 7.89 -2.50 5.70
CA ALA A 136 6.97 -2.73 4.61
C ALA A 136 5.58 -2.23 5.02
N LYS A 137 4.96 -1.43 4.15
CA LYS A 137 3.54 -1.15 4.19
C LYS A 137 2.84 -2.10 3.23
N VAL A 138 2.00 -2.98 3.76
CA VAL A 138 1.15 -3.88 2.99
C VAL A 138 -0.26 -3.31 3.02
N THR A 139 -0.87 -3.13 1.86
CA THR A 139 -2.25 -2.65 1.72
C THR A 139 -3.07 -3.73 1.06
N LEU A 140 -4.15 -4.13 1.73
CA LEU A 140 -5.12 -5.11 1.25
C LEU A 140 -6.39 -4.34 0.87
N THR A 141 -6.81 -4.44 -0.39
CA THR A 141 -8.04 -3.80 -0.88
C THR A 141 -8.95 -4.88 -1.43
N ASP A 142 -10.18 -4.94 -0.93
CA ASP A 142 -11.20 -5.83 -1.49
C ASP A 142 -11.57 -5.36 -2.90
N ALA A 143 -11.84 -6.31 -3.78
CA ALA A 143 -12.41 -6.03 -5.09
C ALA A 143 -13.39 -7.14 -5.49
N ASP A 144 -14.32 -6.77 -6.36
CA ASP A 144 -15.35 -7.67 -6.89
C ASP A 144 -14.80 -8.52 -8.04
N ASN A 145 -15.34 -9.72 -8.21
CA ASN A 145 -14.99 -10.59 -9.33
C ASN A 145 -15.53 -10.01 -10.66
N GLY A 146 -14.62 -9.68 -11.58
CA GLY A 146 -14.95 -9.17 -12.91
C GLY A 146 -15.50 -10.21 -13.91
N GLY A 147 -15.38 -11.51 -13.62
CA GLY A 147 -16.05 -12.59 -14.35
C GLY A 147 -15.54 -12.92 -15.77
N ASN A 148 -14.25 -12.70 -16.05
CA ASN A 148 -13.63 -13.07 -17.34
C ASN A 148 -13.00 -14.46 -17.33
#